data_AF-A0A925VE84-F1
#
_entry.id   AF-A0A925VE84-F1
#
_cell.length_a   1.000
_cell.length_b   1.000
_cell.length_c   1.000
_cell.angle_alpha   90.00
_cell.angle_beta   90.00
_cell.angle_gamma   90.00
#
_symmetry.space_group_name_H-M   'P 1'
#
loop_
_entity.id
_entity.type
_entity.pdbx_description
1 polymer ?
#
loop_
_entity_poly.entity_id
_entity_poly.type
_entity_poly.pdbx_seq_one_letter_code
_entity_poly.pdbx_strand_id
1 'polypeptide(L)'
;MTNKRALDVSVWNLALPLMALAACGPNVEVDSDPSSASESSESGPGVCVTGSDCPSGYWCDAGECVPEYCDGCGCYSAPPPPENRFRCSPYYECYSDEDCGEGEICDYGSCELDPVCEGIPQLTEQLVLAFDGGGPLTALRYADLEAGGAPELIGVQDNLVLGLDGGVSTILIVADAPVLDVIAIDLDGDLVLDLVTADASSMLRGWVREADGFVALETASLGHPARQLAAGDVDGDGIVDVLSLTDEGAWWLRSDGAGALAPAELVREGAFDRIAAAHVDEDGRIDLIYAGGGEVGVMLAVGLLAHPLEQLGPVFGNAGLHPADFDGDGEIDLAAIAGDGAANVWLDSILLSGAAIVDVGSALSSASGDFDADGYADLVVGGPDSQLDIRHGAGGSQDDEGRAPFGCQRKHTLPLVPTAIAIGEQIGVPGPIAVTDGAQLYLLTR
;
A
#
# COMPACT_ATOMS: atom_id res chain seq x y z
N MET A 1 4.46 -25.02 -15.33
CA MET A 1 4.21 -23.86 -16.21
C MET A 1 2.76 -23.47 -16.01
N THR A 2 2.50 -22.93 -14.83
CA THR A 2 1.22 -22.39 -14.37
C THR A 2 1.42 -20.88 -14.42
N ASN A 3 0.59 -20.18 -15.20
CA ASN A 3 0.57 -18.72 -15.26
C ASN A 3 0.14 -18.23 -13.87
N LYS A 4 1.08 -17.65 -13.12
CA LYS A 4 0.76 -16.89 -11.90
C LYS A 4 0.06 -15.61 -12.35
N ARG A 5 -1.13 -15.35 -11.83
CA ARG A 5 -1.83 -14.07 -11.98
C ARG A 5 -1.10 -13.10 -11.06
N ALA A 6 -0.49 -12.06 -11.62
CA ALA A 6 -0.23 -10.85 -10.85
C ALA A 6 -1.60 -10.20 -10.68
N LEU A 7 -2.08 -10.16 -9.44
CA LEU A 7 -3.23 -9.34 -9.06
C LEU A 7 -2.67 -7.93 -8.89
N ASP A 8 -3.10 -7.02 -9.76
CA ASP A 8 -2.64 -5.64 -9.83
C ASP A 8 -3.31 -4.86 -8.66
N VAL A 9 -2.83 -3.70 -8.28
CA VAL A 9 -3.11 -3.21 -6.91
C VAL A 9 -3.24 -1.70 -6.79
N SER A 10 -3.22 -0.98 -7.91
CA SER A 10 -3.59 0.44 -7.98
C SER A 10 -4.98 0.65 -8.55
N VAL A 11 -6.02 0.34 -7.75
CA VAL A 11 -7.43 0.64 -8.09
C VAL A 11 -7.94 -0.16 -9.29
N TRP A 12 -8.30 -1.44 -9.09
CA TRP A 12 -8.87 -2.23 -10.19
C TRP A 12 -10.23 -1.74 -10.62
N ASN A 13 -10.25 -1.39 -11.90
CA ASN A 13 -11.35 -1.65 -12.81
C ASN A 13 -10.85 -2.61 -13.89
N LEU A 14 -10.99 -3.91 -13.71
CA LEU A 14 -10.91 -4.91 -14.80
C LEU A 14 -11.37 -6.27 -14.24
N ALA A 15 -12.57 -6.73 -14.64
CA ALA A 15 -13.02 -8.10 -14.38
C ALA A 15 -12.97 -8.89 -15.68
N LEU A 16 -12.01 -9.82 -15.81
CA LEU A 16 -12.07 -10.87 -16.82
C LEU A 16 -12.67 -12.14 -16.18
N PRO A 17 -13.69 -12.77 -16.78
CA PRO A 17 -14.30 -13.96 -16.21
C PRO A 17 -13.42 -15.18 -16.52
N LEU A 18 -13.02 -15.99 -15.53
CA LEU A 18 -12.43 -17.31 -15.83
C LEU A 18 -12.70 -18.39 -14.78
N MET A 19 -13.18 -19.52 -15.32
CA MET A 19 -13.70 -20.73 -14.69
C MET A 19 -12.75 -21.44 -13.71
N ALA A 20 -13.36 -22.00 -12.64
CA ALA A 20 -12.75 -22.87 -11.64
C ALA A 20 -12.33 -24.26 -12.17
N LEU A 21 -11.25 -24.80 -11.59
CA LEU A 21 -10.97 -26.24 -11.56
C LEU A 21 -10.18 -26.62 -10.28
N ALA A 22 -10.86 -27.38 -9.42
CA ALA A 22 -10.36 -27.89 -8.15
C ALA A 22 -9.42 -29.11 -8.28
N ALA A 23 -8.51 -29.29 -7.32
CA ALA A 23 -7.99 -30.61 -6.93
C ALA A 23 -7.43 -30.62 -5.48
N CYS A 24 -7.79 -31.64 -4.70
CA CYS A 24 -7.45 -31.84 -3.28
C CYS A 24 -6.22 -32.76 -3.03
N GLY A 25 -5.42 -32.41 -1.99
CA GLY A 25 -4.80 -33.24 -0.91
C GLY A 25 -3.75 -34.34 -1.23
N PRO A 26 -3.13 -35.02 -0.21
CA PRO A 26 -3.08 -34.76 1.25
C PRO A 26 -1.70 -34.97 1.98
N ASN A 27 -1.63 -34.51 3.25
CA ASN A 27 -0.90 -34.91 4.50
C ASN A 27 0.38 -35.79 4.52
N VAL A 28 1.27 -35.52 5.50
CA VAL A 28 1.78 -36.48 6.55
C VAL A 28 2.40 -35.72 7.76
N GLU A 29 2.04 -36.12 8.99
CA GLU A 29 2.62 -35.77 10.31
C GLU A 29 3.93 -36.54 10.64
N VAL A 30 4.67 -36.15 11.70
CA VAL A 30 5.02 -36.99 12.89
C VAL A 30 6.09 -36.30 13.79
N ASP A 31 5.63 -35.93 14.99
CA ASP A 31 6.13 -36.13 16.37
C ASP A 31 7.62 -36.30 16.79
N SER A 32 7.94 -35.60 17.89
CA SER A 32 8.50 -36.06 19.20
C SER A 32 9.87 -35.55 19.73
N ASP A 33 9.76 -34.93 20.92
CA ASP A 33 10.71 -34.47 21.97
C ASP A 33 11.43 -35.66 22.71
N PRO A 34 12.21 -35.54 23.84
CA PRO A 34 12.94 -34.43 24.50
C PRO A 34 14.36 -34.78 25.07
N SER A 35 14.96 -33.77 25.74
CA SER A 35 15.77 -33.83 27.00
C SER A 35 17.31 -33.87 26.96
N SER A 36 17.97 -33.01 27.76
CA SER A 36 18.63 -33.39 29.03
C SER A 36 19.42 -32.22 29.67
N ALA A 37 19.77 -32.38 30.95
CA ALA A 37 19.98 -31.34 31.96
C ALA A 37 21.45 -30.99 32.29
N SER A 38 21.58 -29.82 32.96
CA SER A 38 22.56 -29.33 33.95
C SER A 38 23.85 -30.12 34.27
N GLU A 39 24.95 -29.39 34.51
CA GLU A 39 25.85 -29.66 35.64
C GLU A 39 26.73 -28.45 36.04
N SER A 40 26.99 -28.36 37.35
CA SER A 40 27.75 -27.34 38.09
C SER A 40 29.05 -27.93 38.63
N SER A 41 30.16 -27.17 38.71
CA SER A 41 31.28 -27.44 39.65
C SER A 41 32.20 -26.20 39.77
N GLU A 42 32.32 -25.61 40.96
CA GLU A 42 33.37 -25.78 42.00
C GLU A 42 34.64 -24.90 41.81
N SER A 43 34.89 -24.08 42.83
CA SER A 43 35.95 -23.08 42.97
C SER A 43 37.26 -23.65 43.55
N GLY A 44 38.40 -23.31 42.94
CA GLY A 44 39.76 -23.48 43.47
C GLY A 44 40.48 -22.14 43.70
N PRO A 45 41.55 -22.08 44.53
CA PRO A 45 42.04 -20.85 45.13
C PRO A 45 43.05 -20.13 44.23
N GLY A 46 42.80 -18.83 43.98
CA GLY A 46 43.63 -17.97 43.13
C GLY A 46 42.87 -17.37 41.93
N VAL A 47 41.60 -17.75 41.77
CA VAL A 47 40.76 -17.43 40.63
C VAL A 47 39.78 -16.34 41.07
N CYS A 48 39.82 -15.15 40.46
CA CYS A 48 38.70 -14.23 40.60
C CYS A 48 37.48 -14.86 39.90
N VAL A 49 36.28 -14.73 40.46
CA VAL A 49 35.04 -15.26 39.84
C VAL A 49 34.19 -14.11 39.32
N THR A 50 34.26 -12.98 39.99
CA THR A 50 33.54 -11.76 39.66
C THR A 50 34.45 -10.54 39.82
N GLY A 51 34.09 -9.41 39.22
CA GLY A 51 34.89 -8.19 39.28
C GLY A 51 35.12 -7.67 40.71
N SER A 52 34.26 -8.01 41.68
CA SER A 52 34.43 -7.61 43.09
C SER A 52 35.58 -8.32 43.80
N ASP A 53 36.12 -9.40 43.21
CA ASP A 53 37.26 -10.14 43.75
C ASP A 53 38.60 -9.46 43.43
N CYS A 54 38.59 -8.41 42.58
CA CYS A 54 39.78 -7.69 42.13
C CYS A 54 39.95 -6.33 42.81
N PRO A 55 41.20 -5.86 43.03
CA PRO A 55 41.49 -4.51 43.51
C PRO A 55 40.93 -3.43 42.58
N SER A 56 40.64 -2.23 43.10
CA SER A 56 40.16 -1.11 42.28
C SER A 56 41.11 -0.80 41.11
N GLY A 57 40.56 -0.67 39.91
CA GLY A 57 41.31 -0.52 38.66
C GLY A 57 41.66 -1.84 37.98
N TYR A 58 41.10 -2.98 38.43
CA TYR A 58 41.28 -4.30 37.84
C TYR A 58 39.92 -5.02 37.78
N TRP A 59 39.71 -5.86 36.76
CA TRP A 59 38.53 -6.70 36.61
C TRP A 59 38.94 -8.16 36.41
N CYS A 60 37.97 -9.07 36.57
CA CYS A 60 38.24 -10.50 36.52
C CYS A 60 38.08 -11.08 35.10
N ASP A 61 39.20 -11.49 34.49
CA ASP A 61 39.21 -12.16 33.19
C ASP A 61 39.78 -13.57 33.30
N ALA A 62 38.98 -14.57 32.92
CA ALA A 62 39.37 -15.99 32.91
C ALA A 62 40.06 -16.49 34.20
N GLY A 63 39.74 -15.88 35.35
CA GLY A 63 40.32 -16.23 36.64
C GLY A 63 41.50 -15.37 37.10
N GLU A 64 41.94 -14.40 36.31
CA GLU A 64 43.02 -13.47 36.67
C GLU A 64 42.53 -12.02 36.72
N CYS A 65 43.01 -11.25 37.71
CA CYS A 65 42.71 -9.82 37.78
C CYS A 65 43.59 -9.05 36.81
N VAL A 66 43.00 -8.51 35.75
CA VAL A 66 43.69 -7.73 34.71
C VAL A 66 43.40 -6.22 34.87
N PRO A 67 44.36 -5.31 34.56
CA PRO A 67 44.16 -3.87 34.73
C PRO A 67 43.07 -3.33 33.80
N GLU A 68 42.23 -2.43 34.30
CA GLU A 68 41.27 -1.68 33.48
C GLU A 68 42.00 -0.72 32.54
N TYR A 69 41.69 -0.80 31.24
CA TYR A 69 42.16 0.18 30.27
C TYR A 69 41.17 1.36 30.26
N CYS A 70 41.57 2.45 30.90
CA CYS A 70 40.79 3.68 30.94
C CYS A 70 41.42 4.73 30.02
N ASP A 71 40.66 5.21 29.04
CA ASP A 71 40.93 6.50 28.41
C ASP A 71 39.98 7.56 28.97
N GLY A 72 40.18 8.83 28.60
CA GLY A 72 39.38 9.95 29.10
C GLY A 72 37.88 9.89 28.81
N CYS A 73 37.37 8.80 28.20
CA CYS A 73 35.99 8.58 27.81
C CYS A 73 35.36 7.30 28.41
N GLY A 74 36.10 6.46 29.15
CA GLY A 74 35.56 5.27 29.85
C GLY A 74 36.61 4.17 30.10
N CYS A 75 36.27 3.17 30.92
CA CYS A 75 37.14 2.01 31.20
C CYS A 75 36.56 0.75 30.54
N TYR A 76 37.39 0.02 29.77
CA TYR A 76 36.97 -1.15 28.98
C TYR A 76 37.84 -2.39 29.26
N SER A 77 37.26 -3.56 28.97
CA SER A 77 37.80 -4.90 29.26
C SER A 77 38.92 -5.38 28.33
N ALA A 78 39.15 -4.73 27.17
CA ALA A 78 40.27 -5.03 26.28
C ALA A 78 40.73 -3.78 25.50
N PRO A 79 42.02 -3.66 25.14
CA PRO A 79 42.48 -2.58 24.26
C PRO A 79 41.86 -2.74 22.87
N PRO A 80 41.23 -1.70 22.29
CA PRO A 80 40.67 -1.80 20.95
C PRO A 80 41.77 -2.07 19.91
N PRO A 81 41.43 -2.70 18.77
CA PRO A 81 42.36 -2.84 17.66
C PRO A 81 42.96 -1.48 17.28
N PRO A 82 44.20 -1.44 16.74
CA PRO A 82 44.96 -0.20 16.54
C PRO A 82 44.26 0.86 15.67
N GLU A 83 43.21 0.46 14.94
CA GLU A 83 42.40 1.28 14.06
C GLU A 83 41.47 2.25 14.82
N ASN A 84 41.16 1.96 16.11
CA ASN A 84 40.16 2.70 16.89
C ASN A 84 40.70 3.41 18.14
N ARG A 85 41.98 3.82 18.16
CA ARG A 85 42.61 4.41 19.36
C ARG A 85 42.26 5.87 19.70
N PHE A 86 41.40 6.55 18.92
CA PHE A 86 41.24 8.02 19.06
C PHE A 86 39.84 8.62 18.81
N ARG A 87 38.71 7.92 18.99
CA ARG A 87 37.40 8.58 18.89
C ARG A 87 36.43 8.20 20.01
N CYS A 88 35.91 9.22 20.69
CA CYS A 88 34.87 9.09 21.71
C CYS A 88 33.47 9.16 21.08
N SER A 89 32.71 8.07 21.21
CA SER A 89 31.22 7.92 21.21
C SER A 89 30.42 8.02 19.89
N PRO A 90 29.25 7.33 19.78
CA PRO A 90 28.85 6.00 20.25
C PRO A 90 28.40 5.06 19.10
N TYR A 91 27.93 3.89 19.50
CA TYR A 91 27.73 2.65 18.77
C TYR A 91 26.66 2.61 17.67
N TYR A 92 26.07 3.75 17.27
CA TYR A 92 25.01 3.74 16.25
C TYR A 92 25.15 4.94 15.29
N GLU A 93 25.23 4.65 13.99
CA GLU A 93 25.17 5.58 12.86
C GLU A 93 23.74 6.12 12.64
N CYS A 94 22.71 5.38 13.05
CA CYS A 94 21.30 5.74 12.86
C CYS A 94 20.40 5.30 14.04
N TYR A 95 19.23 5.92 14.18
CA TYR A 95 18.14 5.51 15.07
C TYR A 95 16.84 5.24 14.32
N SER A 96 16.72 5.77 13.10
CA SER A 96 15.67 5.47 12.12
C SER A 96 16.26 5.55 10.71
N ASP A 97 15.51 5.09 9.71
CA ASP A 97 15.91 5.17 8.29
C ASP A 97 16.08 6.62 7.79
N GLU A 98 15.63 7.62 8.56
CA GLU A 98 15.86 9.05 8.25
C GLU A 98 17.31 9.50 8.51
N ASP A 99 18.05 8.74 9.32
CA ASP A 99 19.44 9.02 9.63
C ASP A 99 20.42 8.47 8.58
N CYS A 100 19.93 7.64 7.64
CA CYS A 100 20.74 6.95 6.62
C CYS A 100 20.69 7.61 5.23
N GLY A 101 21.68 7.29 4.39
CA GLY A 101 21.77 7.80 3.02
C GLY A 101 20.80 7.11 2.04
N GLU A 102 20.67 7.63 0.82
CA GLU A 102 19.86 6.97 -0.23
C GLU A 102 20.32 5.52 -0.46
N GLY A 103 19.42 4.56 -0.26
CA GLY A 103 19.68 3.13 -0.44
C GLY A 103 20.26 2.40 0.77
N GLU A 104 20.25 3.03 1.95
CA GLU A 104 20.64 2.44 3.23
C GLU A 104 19.46 2.45 4.20
N ILE A 105 19.32 1.37 4.97
CA ILE A 105 18.34 1.26 6.06
C ILE A 105 19.05 1.22 7.41
N CYS A 106 18.33 1.64 8.45
CA CYS A 106 18.88 1.61 9.79
C CYS A 106 18.72 0.22 10.41
N ASP A 107 19.77 -0.60 10.35
CA ASP A 107 19.80 -1.95 10.92
C ASP A 107 20.68 -1.99 12.18
N TYR A 108 20.05 -2.27 13.34
CA TYR A 108 20.68 -2.23 14.66
C TYR A 108 21.59 -1.00 14.86
N GLY A 109 21.11 0.14 14.38
CA GLY A 109 21.77 1.43 14.44
C GLY A 109 23.04 1.55 13.60
N SER A 110 23.25 0.72 12.58
CA SER A 110 24.22 0.93 11.50
C SER A 110 23.45 1.25 10.22
N CYS A 111 23.97 2.14 9.38
CA CYS A 111 23.40 2.31 8.05
C CYS A 111 23.97 1.20 7.15
N GLU A 112 23.14 0.20 6.89
CA GLU A 112 23.49 -0.92 6.01
C GLU A 112 22.88 -0.69 4.64
N LEU A 113 23.62 -1.04 3.58
CA LEU A 113 23.05 -1.10 2.24
C LEU A 113 21.89 -2.09 2.27
N ASP A 114 20.70 -1.60 1.93
CA ASP A 114 19.50 -2.40 1.90
C ASP A 114 19.69 -3.55 0.89
N PRO A 115 19.79 -4.82 1.35
CA PRO A 115 20.33 -5.90 0.53
C PRO A 115 19.43 -6.33 -0.64
N VAL A 116 18.33 -5.62 -0.93
CA VAL A 116 17.43 -5.93 -2.07
C VAL A 116 17.30 -4.80 -3.10
N CYS A 117 17.91 -3.63 -2.92
CA CYS A 117 17.77 -2.54 -3.91
C CYS A 117 18.66 -2.71 -5.18
N GLU A 118 19.55 -3.71 -5.22
CA GLU A 118 20.42 -3.97 -6.37
C GLU A 118 19.62 -4.52 -7.57
N GLY A 119 19.36 -3.67 -8.56
CA GLY A 119 18.69 -4.04 -9.81
C GLY A 119 17.44 -3.23 -10.11
N ILE A 120 16.87 -2.56 -9.10
CA ILE A 120 15.76 -1.63 -9.28
C ILE A 120 16.29 -0.37 -9.98
N PRO A 121 15.80 0.00 -11.17
CA PRO A 121 16.23 1.21 -11.88
C PRO A 121 16.01 2.47 -11.04
N GLN A 122 16.83 3.51 -11.26
CA GLN A 122 16.64 4.80 -10.63
C GLN A 122 15.42 5.51 -11.22
N LEU A 123 14.69 6.25 -10.39
CA LEU A 123 13.57 7.04 -10.89
C LEU A 123 14.08 8.20 -11.72
N THR A 124 13.54 8.33 -12.93
CA THR A 124 13.67 9.52 -13.74
C THR A 124 12.40 10.35 -13.56
N GLU A 125 12.58 11.54 -13.00
CA GLU A 125 11.51 12.53 -12.89
C GLU A 125 11.32 13.27 -14.21
N GLN A 126 10.10 13.24 -14.73
CA GLN A 126 9.70 14.08 -15.85
C GLN A 126 8.50 14.92 -15.44
N LEU A 127 8.68 16.25 -15.45
CA LEU A 127 7.54 17.17 -15.41
C LEU A 127 6.70 16.96 -16.68
N VAL A 128 5.43 16.65 -16.49
CA VAL A 128 4.47 16.54 -17.58
C VAL A 128 3.62 17.81 -17.65
N LEU A 129 3.06 18.08 -18.83
CA LEU A 129 2.09 19.16 -18.99
C LEU A 129 0.95 18.95 -17.99
N ALA A 130 0.68 20.00 -17.20
CA ALA A 130 -0.42 20.00 -16.25
C ALA A 130 -1.76 19.90 -16.98
N PHE A 131 -2.76 19.38 -16.29
CA PHE A 131 -4.13 19.42 -16.76
C PHE A 131 -4.59 20.89 -16.93
N ASP A 132 -5.14 21.20 -18.11
CA ASP A 132 -5.46 22.57 -18.53
C ASP A 132 -6.89 23.02 -18.12
N GLY A 133 -7.54 22.34 -17.17
CA GLY A 133 -8.89 22.64 -16.68
C GLY A 133 -8.97 23.77 -15.65
N GLY A 134 -7.84 24.17 -15.06
CA GLY A 134 -7.73 25.34 -14.19
C GLY A 134 -8.25 25.09 -12.77
N GLY A 135 -7.38 24.56 -11.90
CA GLY A 135 -7.67 24.32 -10.48
C GLY A 135 -6.86 23.14 -9.95
N PRO A 136 -6.92 22.87 -8.63
CA PRO A 136 -6.33 21.66 -8.09
C PRO A 136 -7.04 20.41 -8.63
N LEU A 137 -6.30 19.33 -8.83
CA LEU A 137 -6.89 18.02 -9.09
C LEU A 137 -7.67 17.55 -7.85
N THR A 138 -8.92 17.14 -8.04
CA THR A 138 -9.73 16.48 -6.99
C THR A 138 -9.59 14.96 -7.04
N ALA A 139 -9.34 14.41 -8.22
CA ALA A 139 -9.05 13.01 -8.44
C ALA A 139 -7.98 12.85 -9.54
N LEU A 140 -7.17 11.79 -9.40
CA LEU A 140 -6.16 11.35 -10.36
C LEU A 140 -6.20 9.83 -10.44
N ARG A 141 -6.24 9.26 -11.64
CA ARG A 141 -6.28 7.81 -11.90
C ARG A 141 -5.44 7.47 -13.13
N TYR A 142 -4.96 6.24 -13.19
CA TYR A 142 -4.60 5.60 -14.45
C TYR A 142 -5.73 4.70 -14.90
N ALA A 143 -6.02 4.67 -16.20
CA ALA A 143 -6.89 3.68 -16.82
C ALA A 143 -6.57 3.59 -18.30
N ASP A 144 -6.71 2.40 -18.87
CA ASP A 144 -6.66 2.20 -20.32
C ASP A 144 -8.08 2.34 -20.88
N LEU A 145 -8.47 3.55 -21.32
CA LEU A 145 -9.79 3.74 -21.92
C LEU A 145 -9.84 3.19 -23.36
N GLU A 146 -8.71 2.74 -23.90
CA GLU A 146 -8.60 2.16 -25.24
C GLU A 146 -8.41 0.65 -25.16
N ALA A 147 -9.15 -0.13 -25.96
CA ALA A 147 -8.96 -1.58 -25.93
C ALA A 147 -7.53 -1.99 -26.34
N GLY A 148 -6.69 -2.36 -25.37
CA GLY A 148 -5.30 -2.79 -25.57
C GLY A 148 -4.32 -1.64 -25.82
N GLY A 149 -4.63 -0.45 -25.31
CA GLY A 149 -3.78 0.72 -25.33
C GLY A 149 -2.71 0.69 -24.22
N ALA A 150 -2.02 1.81 -24.05
CA ALA A 150 -1.21 2.06 -22.86
C ALA A 150 -2.06 2.92 -21.91
N PRO A 151 -2.10 2.62 -20.60
CA PRO A 151 -2.88 3.41 -19.66
C PRO A 151 -2.53 4.90 -19.74
N GLU A 152 -3.57 5.71 -19.82
CA GLU A 152 -3.48 7.16 -19.76
C GLU A 152 -3.86 7.67 -18.37
N LEU A 153 -3.51 8.93 -18.12
CA LEU A 153 -3.88 9.62 -16.89
C LEU A 153 -5.24 10.30 -17.03
N ILE A 154 -6.11 10.04 -16.06
CA ILE A 154 -7.40 10.72 -15.90
C ILE A 154 -7.32 11.64 -14.70
N GLY A 155 -7.58 12.93 -14.92
CA GLY A 155 -7.58 13.95 -13.89
C GLY A 155 -8.92 14.68 -13.83
N VAL A 156 -9.34 15.06 -12.62
CA VAL A 156 -10.56 15.84 -12.40
C VAL A 156 -10.20 17.23 -11.91
N GLN A 157 -10.68 18.27 -12.61
CA GLN A 157 -10.53 19.67 -12.21
C GLN A 157 -11.89 20.38 -12.28
N ASP A 158 -12.40 20.77 -11.12
CA ASP A 158 -13.75 21.35 -10.99
C ASP A 158 -14.81 20.44 -11.63
N ASN A 159 -15.48 20.88 -12.69
CA ASN A 159 -16.49 20.09 -13.41
C ASN A 159 -15.95 19.37 -14.66
N LEU A 160 -14.63 19.33 -14.86
CA LEU A 160 -14.00 18.70 -16.02
C LEU A 160 -13.35 17.38 -15.62
N VAL A 161 -13.61 16.34 -16.43
CA VAL A 161 -12.79 15.11 -16.45
C VAL A 161 -11.90 15.20 -17.68
N LEU A 162 -10.60 15.05 -17.47
CA LEU A 162 -9.56 15.28 -18.45
C LEU A 162 -8.72 14.02 -18.63
N GLY A 163 -8.42 13.67 -19.87
CA GLY A 163 -7.47 12.63 -20.23
C GLY A 163 -6.13 13.25 -20.59
N LEU A 164 -5.04 12.63 -20.18
CA LEU A 164 -3.68 13.04 -20.51
C LEU A 164 -2.94 11.85 -21.10
N ASP A 165 -2.75 11.91 -22.41
CA ASP A 165 -2.01 10.91 -23.19
C ASP A 165 -0.86 11.59 -23.95
N GLY A 166 0.35 11.04 -23.85
CA GLY A 166 1.54 11.57 -24.50
C GLY A 166 1.87 13.03 -24.16
N GLY A 167 1.39 13.52 -23.00
CA GLY A 167 1.50 14.92 -22.57
C GLY A 167 0.46 15.87 -23.18
N VAL A 168 -0.55 15.36 -23.90
CA VAL A 168 -1.64 16.16 -24.44
C VAL A 168 -2.86 16.00 -23.54
N SER A 169 -3.30 17.10 -22.92
CA SER A 169 -4.53 17.13 -22.14
C SER A 169 -5.74 17.32 -23.05
N THR A 170 -6.77 16.50 -22.86
CA THR A 170 -8.04 16.54 -23.60
C THR A 170 -9.21 16.52 -22.63
N ILE A 171 -10.30 17.21 -22.99
CA ILE A 171 -11.55 17.16 -22.21
C ILE A 171 -12.31 15.90 -22.61
N LEU A 172 -12.50 14.99 -21.65
CA LEU A 172 -13.32 13.79 -21.82
C LEU A 172 -14.79 14.10 -21.51
N ILE A 173 -15.04 14.78 -20.40
CA ILE A 173 -16.38 15.08 -19.88
C ILE A 173 -16.43 16.52 -19.37
N VAL A 174 -17.56 17.19 -19.62
CA VAL A 174 -17.96 18.42 -18.94
C VAL A 174 -19.22 18.13 -18.13
N ALA A 175 -19.08 18.03 -16.81
CA ALA A 175 -20.17 17.75 -15.90
C ALA A 175 -20.98 19.02 -15.58
N ASP A 176 -22.21 18.83 -15.11
CA ASP A 176 -23.12 19.92 -14.72
C ASP A 176 -22.76 20.54 -13.36
N ALA A 177 -21.93 19.85 -12.57
CA ALA A 177 -21.48 20.23 -11.24
C ALA A 177 -20.00 19.81 -11.04
N PRO A 178 -19.31 20.35 -10.02
CA PRO A 178 -17.95 19.92 -9.69
C PRO A 178 -17.90 18.42 -9.42
N VAL A 179 -17.01 17.71 -10.10
CA VAL A 179 -16.78 16.28 -9.94
C VAL A 179 -15.84 16.07 -8.77
N LEU A 180 -16.25 15.20 -7.86
CA LEU A 180 -15.51 14.87 -6.64
C LEU A 180 -14.62 13.65 -6.84
N ASP A 181 -15.11 12.66 -7.60
CA ASP A 181 -14.33 11.47 -7.93
C ASP A 181 -14.76 10.86 -9.27
N VAL A 182 -13.87 10.08 -9.87
CA VAL A 182 -14.08 9.35 -11.12
C VAL A 182 -13.42 7.97 -11.07
N ILE A 183 -14.12 6.98 -11.60
CA ILE A 183 -13.61 5.61 -11.82
C ILE A 183 -13.87 5.21 -13.29
N ALA A 184 -13.12 4.24 -13.79
CA ALA A 184 -13.18 3.82 -15.19
C ALA A 184 -13.53 2.34 -15.31
N ILE A 185 -14.80 1.95 -15.48
CA ILE A 185 -15.27 0.55 -15.50
C ILE A 185 -15.88 0.18 -16.82
N ASP A 186 -15.89 -1.10 -17.20
CA ASP A 186 -16.76 -1.57 -18.29
C ASP A 186 -18.22 -1.59 -17.80
N LEU A 187 -19.01 -0.58 -18.18
CA LEU A 187 -20.37 -0.38 -17.68
C LEU A 187 -21.43 -1.01 -18.61
N ASP A 188 -21.12 -1.18 -19.89
CA ASP A 188 -22.04 -1.71 -20.91
C ASP A 188 -21.65 -3.07 -21.51
N GLY A 189 -20.59 -3.69 -20.98
CA GLY A 189 -20.18 -5.05 -21.28
C GLY A 189 -19.46 -5.21 -22.62
N ASP A 190 -18.93 -4.13 -23.19
CA ASP A 190 -18.23 -4.15 -24.47
C ASP A 190 -16.70 -4.38 -24.36
N LEU A 191 -16.19 -4.50 -23.13
CA LEU A 191 -14.77 -4.66 -22.76
C LEU A 191 -13.90 -3.44 -23.05
N VAL A 192 -14.50 -2.26 -23.21
CA VAL A 192 -13.85 -0.96 -23.21
C VAL A 192 -14.20 -0.25 -21.90
N LEU A 193 -13.24 0.42 -21.27
CA LEU A 193 -13.53 1.14 -20.04
C LEU A 193 -14.35 2.41 -20.32
N ASP A 194 -15.48 2.49 -19.64
CA ASP A 194 -16.35 3.65 -19.52
C ASP A 194 -15.95 4.50 -18.32
N LEU A 195 -16.69 5.57 -18.01
CA LEU A 195 -16.45 6.38 -16.83
C LEU A 195 -17.69 6.47 -15.94
N VAL A 196 -17.49 6.49 -14.62
CA VAL A 196 -18.52 6.86 -13.65
C VAL A 196 -18.00 8.02 -12.82
N THR A 197 -18.79 9.10 -12.78
CA THR A 197 -18.45 10.31 -12.02
C THR A 197 -19.40 10.50 -10.85
N ALA A 198 -18.86 10.87 -9.69
CA ALA A 198 -19.62 11.41 -8.57
C ALA A 198 -19.44 12.92 -8.51
N ASP A 199 -20.53 13.67 -8.38
CA ASP A 199 -20.49 15.13 -8.34
C ASP A 199 -21.00 15.73 -7.01
N ALA A 200 -20.68 17.00 -6.80
CA ALA A 200 -21.07 17.77 -5.63
C ALA A 200 -22.60 17.98 -5.51
N SER A 201 -23.38 17.60 -6.52
CA SER A 201 -24.85 17.62 -6.49
C SER A 201 -25.46 16.31 -5.98
N SER A 202 -24.64 15.39 -5.46
CA SER A 202 -25.06 14.08 -4.93
C SER A 202 -25.55 13.11 -6.02
N MET A 203 -25.06 13.31 -7.24
CA MET A 203 -25.39 12.46 -8.38
C MET A 203 -24.19 11.60 -8.76
N LEU A 204 -24.46 10.33 -9.04
CA LEU A 204 -23.61 9.49 -9.87
C LEU A 204 -24.12 9.52 -11.31
N ARG A 205 -23.20 9.57 -12.25
CA ARG A 205 -23.49 9.50 -13.68
C ARG A 205 -22.51 8.56 -14.36
N GLY A 206 -23.03 7.58 -15.09
CA GLY A 206 -22.28 6.75 -16.01
C GLY A 206 -22.10 7.43 -17.36
N TRP A 207 -20.98 7.15 -18.02
CA TRP A 207 -20.58 7.72 -19.29
C TRP A 207 -19.98 6.61 -20.15
N VAL A 208 -20.74 6.13 -21.13
CA VAL A 208 -20.24 5.07 -22.03
C VAL A 208 -19.31 5.66 -23.08
N ARG A 209 -18.22 4.97 -23.35
CA ARG A 209 -17.24 5.33 -24.35
C ARG A 209 -17.73 4.92 -25.73
N GLU A 210 -17.81 5.89 -26.61
CA GLU A 210 -18.19 5.71 -28.01
C GLU A 210 -17.05 6.20 -28.92
N ALA A 211 -17.16 5.92 -30.22
CA ALA A 211 -16.11 6.26 -31.18
C ALA A 211 -15.73 7.76 -31.22
N ASP A 212 -16.67 8.65 -30.86
CA ASP A 212 -16.51 10.11 -30.88
C ASP A 212 -16.40 10.73 -29.48
N GLY A 213 -16.21 9.93 -28.43
CA GLY A 213 -16.05 10.38 -27.04
C GLY A 213 -17.09 9.75 -26.08
N PHE A 214 -17.35 10.42 -24.96
CA PHE A 214 -18.22 9.88 -23.91
C PHE A 214 -19.67 10.34 -24.04
N VAL A 215 -20.61 9.41 -23.87
CA VAL A 215 -22.06 9.67 -23.86
C VAL A 215 -22.63 9.40 -22.47
N ALA A 216 -23.27 10.43 -21.89
CA ALA A 216 -23.92 10.31 -20.59
C ALA A 216 -25.09 9.33 -20.62
N LEU A 217 -25.18 8.49 -19.58
CA LEU A 217 -26.29 7.58 -19.34
C LEU A 217 -27.21 8.08 -18.22
N GLU A 218 -28.11 7.21 -17.76
CA GLU A 218 -28.99 7.48 -16.63
C GLU A 218 -28.19 7.79 -15.37
N THR A 219 -28.78 8.62 -14.51
CA THR A 219 -28.16 9.10 -13.29
C THR A 219 -28.78 8.43 -12.08
N ALA A 220 -27.95 8.12 -11.09
CA ALA A 220 -28.39 7.66 -9.78
C ALA A 220 -28.17 8.79 -8.75
N SER A 221 -29.14 9.01 -7.87
CA SER A 221 -28.98 9.95 -6.75
C SER A 221 -28.67 9.19 -5.48
N LEU A 222 -27.63 9.63 -4.76
CA LEU A 222 -27.28 9.11 -3.44
C LEU A 222 -27.93 9.88 -2.29
N GLY A 223 -28.53 11.03 -2.58
CA GLY A 223 -29.02 11.98 -1.56
C GLY A 223 -27.92 12.74 -0.80
N HIS A 224 -26.66 12.31 -0.93
CA HIS A 224 -25.47 12.94 -0.33
C HIS A 224 -24.29 12.91 -1.32
N PRO A 225 -23.36 13.87 -1.28
CA PRO A 225 -22.19 13.86 -2.16
C PRO A 225 -21.32 12.62 -1.89
N ALA A 226 -21.01 11.86 -2.94
CA ALA A 226 -20.01 10.81 -2.85
C ALA A 226 -18.62 11.42 -2.94
N ARG A 227 -17.79 11.14 -1.94
CA ARG A 227 -16.41 11.62 -1.85
C ARG A 227 -15.39 10.63 -2.43
N GLN A 228 -15.79 9.37 -2.56
CA GLN A 228 -14.96 8.32 -3.11
C GLN A 228 -15.84 7.28 -3.79
N LEU A 229 -15.37 6.77 -4.92
CA LEU A 229 -15.94 5.65 -5.65
C LEU A 229 -14.97 4.46 -5.64
N ALA A 230 -15.54 3.26 -5.66
CA ALA A 230 -14.85 2.00 -5.92
C ALA A 230 -15.76 1.13 -6.80
N ALA A 231 -15.24 0.03 -7.34
CA ALA A 231 -15.99 -0.85 -8.20
C ALA A 231 -15.60 -2.32 -7.99
N GLY A 232 -16.48 -3.21 -8.42
CA GLY A 232 -16.27 -4.65 -8.36
C GLY A 232 -17.55 -5.45 -8.58
N ASP A 233 -17.43 -6.73 -8.91
CA ASP A 233 -18.57 -7.65 -8.98
C ASP A 233 -19.03 -8.01 -7.56
N VAL A 234 -19.92 -7.19 -7.00
CA VAL A 234 -20.30 -7.22 -5.59
C VAL A 234 -21.30 -8.36 -5.30
N ASP A 235 -22.17 -8.69 -6.26
CA ASP A 235 -23.15 -9.78 -6.11
C ASP A 235 -22.77 -11.11 -6.77
N GLY A 236 -21.63 -11.14 -7.49
CA GLY A 236 -21.07 -12.35 -8.11
C GLY A 236 -21.77 -12.75 -9.41
N ASP A 237 -22.44 -11.81 -10.09
CA ASP A 237 -23.14 -12.07 -11.34
C ASP A 237 -22.27 -11.90 -12.59
N GLY A 238 -21.01 -11.48 -12.42
CA GLY A 238 -20.03 -11.25 -13.46
C GLY A 238 -20.09 -9.86 -14.08
N ILE A 239 -20.90 -8.94 -13.54
CA ILE A 239 -21.01 -7.55 -13.96
C ILE A 239 -20.38 -6.67 -12.89
N VAL A 240 -19.59 -5.67 -13.31
CA VAL A 240 -18.96 -4.74 -12.38
C VAL A 240 -20.01 -3.75 -11.85
N ASP A 241 -20.15 -3.72 -10.52
CA ASP A 241 -20.98 -2.78 -9.80
C ASP A 241 -20.18 -1.57 -9.30
N VAL A 242 -20.89 -0.55 -8.79
CA VAL A 242 -20.30 0.65 -8.20
C VAL A 242 -20.54 0.69 -6.69
N LEU A 243 -19.48 0.95 -5.94
CA LEU A 243 -19.51 1.28 -4.52
C LEU A 243 -19.22 2.78 -4.36
N SER A 244 -19.91 3.42 -3.41
CA SER A 244 -19.69 4.84 -3.12
C SER A 244 -19.64 5.11 -1.62
N LEU A 245 -18.77 6.03 -1.23
CA LEU A 245 -18.66 6.54 0.12
C LEU A 245 -19.22 7.94 0.21
N THR A 246 -20.18 8.13 1.11
CA THR A 246 -20.71 9.45 1.50
C THR A 246 -20.44 9.69 2.98
N ASP A 247 -20.81 10.87 3.48
CA ASP A 247 -20.71 11.18 4.91
C ASP A 247 -21.66 10.36 5.79
N GLU A 248 -22.68 9.74 5.19
CA GLU A 248 -23.67 8.91 5.90
C GLU A 248 -23.30 7.41 5.91
N GLY A 249 -22.41 6.98 5.01
CA GLY A 249 -22.01 5.58 4.92
C GLY A 249 -21.54 5.15 3.55
N ALA A 250 -21.38 3.83 3.42
CA ALA A 250 -21.05 3.15 2.17
C ALA A 250 -22.33 2.65 1.48
N TRP A 251 -22.38 2.79 0.16
CA TRP A 251 -23.53 2.48 -0.67
C TRP A 251 -23.12 1.64 -1.87
N TRP A 252 -24.00 0.74 -2.30
CA TRP A 252 -23.83 -0.13 -3.45
C TRP A 252 -24.86 0.22 -4.52
N LEU A 253 -24.40 0.31 -5.77
CA LEU A 253 -25.21 0.55 -6.94
C LEU A 253 -24.93 -0.59 -7.92
N ARG A 254 -25.90 -1.50 -8.02
CA ARG A 254 -25.80 -2.62 -8.94
C ARG A 254 -25.87 -2.15 -10.39
N SER A 255 -24.97 -2.62 -11.24
CA SER A 255 -24.98 -2.43 -12.68
C SER A 255 -25.84 -3.49 -13.37
N ASP A 256 -26.46 -3.13 -14.49
CA ASP A 256 -27.12 -4.10 -15.37
C ASP A 256 -26.23 -4.59 -16.52
N GLY A 257 -24.99 -4.10 -16.59
CA GLY A 257 -24.03 -4.41 -17.66
C GLY A 257 -24.48 -3.91 -19.02
N ALA A 258 -25.40 -2.96 -19.07
CA ALA A 258 -25.88 -2.28 -20.27
C ALA A 258 -25.91 -0.76 -20.07
N GLY A 259 -25.10 -0.27 -19.12
CA GLY A 259 -24.98 1.16 -18.85
C GLY A 259 -25.82 1.71 -17.69
N ALA A 260 -26.76 0.94 -17.13
CA ALA A 260 -27.65 1.46 -16.08
C ALA A 260 -27.22 1.02 -14.67
N LEU A 261 -27.34 1.95 -13.73
CA LEU A 261 -27.14 1.70 -12.30
C LEU A 261 -28.50 1.65 -11.59
N ALA A 262 -28.72 0.60 -10.82
CA ALA A 262 -29.85 0.48 -9.92
C ALA A 262 -29.82 1.58 -8.83
N PRO A 263 -30.97 1.89 -8.20
CA PRO A 263 -30.99 2.79 -7.05
C PRO A 263 -30.02 2.31 -5.96
N ALA A 264 -29.30 3.27 -5.36
CA ALA A 264 -28.30 2.96 -4.34
C ALA A 264 -28.90 2.26 -3.12
N GLU A 265 -28.27 1.16 -2.72
CA GLU A 265 -28.55 0.40 -1.52
C GLU A 265 -27.54 0.76 -0.43
N LEU A 266 -28.04 1.04 0.78
CA LEU A 266 -27.18 1.33 1.92
C LEU A 266 -26.55 0.03 2.42
N VAL A 267 -25.23 -0.04 2.32
CA VAL A 267 -24.43 -1.19 2.74
C VAL A 267 -24.17 -1.09 4.24
N ARG A 268 -23.68 0.08 4.67
CA ARG A 268 -23.32 0.32 6.05
C ARG A 268 -23.43 1.80 6.38
N GLU A 269 -24.16 2.10 7.44
CA GLU A 269 -24.16 3.43 8.06
C GLU A 269 -22.85 3.65 8.83
N GLY A 270 -22.26 4.83 8.68
CA GLY A 270 -21.08 5.22 9.44
C GLY A 270 -20.29 6.35 8.82
N ALA A 271 -19.52 7.04 9.67
CA ALA A 271 -18.58 8.05 9.22
C ALA A 271 -17.26 7.37 8.86
N PHE A 272 -17.12 6.99 7.58
CA PHE A 272 -15.88 6.41 7.04
C PHE A 272 -15.05 7.47 6.32
N ASP A 273 -13.75 7.34 6.45
CA ASP A 273 -12.76 8.20 5.81
C ASP A 273 -12.40 7.66 4.43
N ARG A 274 -12.30 6.33 4.27
CA ARG A 274 -11.97 5.64 3.01
C ARG A 274 -12.74 4.33 2.86
N ILE A 275 -12.93 3.94 1.60
CA ILE A 275 -13.34 2.60 1.19
C ILE A 275 -12.35 2.03 0.17
N ALA A 276 -12.28 0.71 0.08
CA ALA A 276 -11.67 -0.04 -1.00
C ALA A 276 -12.53 -1.28 -1.28
N ALA A 277 -12.31 -1.91 -2.43
CA ALA A 277 -13.06 -3.07 -2.88
C ALA A 277 -12.06 -4.11 -3.36
N ALA A 278 -12.14 -5.34 -2.84
CA ALA A 278 -11.24 -6.41 -3.23
C ALA A 278 -11.84 -7.78 -2.94
N HIS A 279 -11.25 -8.81 -3.54
CA HIS A 279 -11.66 -10.18 -3.30
C HIS A 279 -10.92 -10.74 -2.08
N VAL A 280 -11.38 -10.40 -0.88
CA VAL A 280 -10.65 -10.71 0.36
C VAL A 280 -10.79 -12.18 0.72
N ASP A 281 -11.95 -12.82 0.54
CA ASP A 281 -12.18 -14.22 0.94
C ASP A 281 -12.22 -15.27 -0.21
N GLU A 282 -11.87 -14.87 -1.43
CA GLU A 282 -11.88 -15.68 -2.65
C GLU A 282 -13.20 -16.42 -2.98
N ASP A 283 -14.35 -15.98 -2.45
CA ASP A 283 -15.66 -16.60 -2.65
C ASP A 283 -16.41 -16.33 -3.98
N GLY A 284 -15.76 -15.65 -4.93
CA GLY A 284 -16.31 -15.16 -6.19
C GLY A 284 -17.00 -13.78 -6.15
N ARG A 285 -17.04 -13.09 -5.01
CA ARG A 285 -17.64 -11.75 -4.86
C ARG A 285 -16.63 -10.74 -4.31
N ILE A 286 -16.85 -9.47 -4.64
CA ILE A 286 -16.04 -8.38 -4.11
C ILE A 286 -16.53 -7.96 -2.73
N ASP A 287 -15.58 -7.84 -1.82
CA ASP A 287 -15.77 -7.40 -0.44
C ASP A 287 -15.51 -5.90 -0.31
N LEU A 288 -16.19 -5.26 0.65
CA LEU A 288 -15.99 -3.87 0.97
C LEU A 288 -15.02 -3.75 2.15
N ILE A 289 -13.88 -3.10 1.92
CA ILE A 289 -12.94 -2.71 2.97
C ILE A 289 -13.21 -1.24 3.31
N TYR A 290 -13.24 -0.91 4.59
CA TYR A 290 -13.48 0.45 5.03
C TYR A 290 -12.53 0.85 6.16
N ALA A 291 -12.28 2.16 6.24
CA ALA A 291 -11.54 2.76 7.33
C ALA A 291 -12.25 4.01 7.81
N GLY A 292 -12.36 4.17 9.13
CA GLY A 292 -12.95 5.35 9.76
C GLY A 292 -13.28 5.11 11.21
N GLY A 293 -13.50 6.18 11.98
CA GLY A 293 -13.82 6.07 13.41
C GLY A 293 -12.71 5.43 14.26
N GLY A 294 -11.48 5.35 13.74
CA GLY A 294 -10.34 4.72 14.40
C GLY A 294 -10.22 3.22 14.18
N GLU A 295 -10.94 2.64 13.21
CA GLU A 295 -10.89 1.21 12.86
C GLU A 295 -10.70 1.00 11.36
N VAL A 296 -10.13 -0.16 11.01
CA VAL A 296 -10.25 -0.78 9.69
C VAL A 296 -11.09 -2.04 9.83
N GLY A 297 -12.01 -2.25 8.89
CA GLY A 297 -12.83 -3.45 8.85
C GLY A 297 -13.08 -3.91 7.43
N VAL A 298 -13.37 -5.20 7.31
CA VAL A 298 -13.78 -5.85 6.06
C VAL A 298 -15.23 -6.30 6.21
N MET A 299 -16.03 -5.96 5.21
CA MET A 299 -17.38 -6.47 5.05
C MET A 299 -17.39 -7.44 3.88
N LEU A 300 -17.42 -8.73 4.23
CA LEU A 300 -17.52 -9.80 3.26
C LEU A 300 -18.85 -9.73 2.52
N ALA A 301 -18.80 -9.82 1.20
CA ALA A 301 -19.90 -9.85 0.25
C ALA A 301 -21.06 -8.91 0.59
N VAL A 302 -21.08 -7.76 -0.06
CA VAL A 302 -22.14 -6.76 0.10
C VAL A 302 -23.39 -7.19 -0.70
N GLY A 303 -24.41 -7.71 -0.01
CA GLY A 303 -25.64 -8.19 -0.63
C GLY A 303 -26.65 -8.70 0.40
N LEU A 304 -27.75 -9.33 -0.05
CA LEU A 304 -28.97 -9.63 0.73
C LEU A 304 -28.80 -10.43 2.04
N LEU A 305 -27.60 -10.90 2.37
CA LEU A 305 -27.21 -11.43 3.68
C LEU A 305 -25.75 -11.07 3.97
N ALA A 306 -25.47 -9.82 4.33
CA ALA A 306 -24.17 -9.41 4.86
C ALA A 306 -23.66 -10.41 5.93
N HIS A 307 -22.47 -10.95 5.71
CA HIS A 307 -21.76 -11.88 6.60
C HIS A 307 -20.95 -11.11 7.66
N PRO A 308 -20.44 -11.74 8.74
CA PRO A 308 -20.01 -10.99 9.92
C PRO A 308 -18.86 -10.04 9.59
N LEU A 309 -18.97 -8.83 10.15
CA LEU A 309 -17.89 -7.86 10.17
C LEU A 309 -16.63 -8.48 10.77
N GLU A 310 -15.53 -8.44 10.04
CA GLU A 310 -14.22 -8.65 10.62
C GLU A 310 -13.56 -7.30 10.91
N GLN A 311 -13.21 -7.08 12.18
CA GLN A 311 -12.56 -5.87 12.64
C GLN A 311 -11.08 -6.18 12.84
N LEU A 312 -10.23 -5.57 12.03
CA LEU A 312 -8.80 -5.90 11.94
C LEU A 312 -7.97 -5.23 13.03
N GLY A 313 -8.42 -4.07 13.50
CA GLY A 313 -7.77 -3.36 14.60
C GLY A 313 -7.89 -1.84 14.48
N PRO A 314 -7.30 -1.10 15.44
CA PRO A 314 -7.32 0.34 15.43
C PRO A 314 -6.32 0.91 14.41
N VAL A 315 -6.77 1.85 13.59
CA VAL A 315 -5.92 2.67 12.71
C VAL A 315 -6.38 4.12 12.82
N PHE A 316 -5.45 5.06 12.99
CA PHE A 316 -5.77 6.46 13.25
C PHE A 316 -5.38 7.36 12.05
N GLY A 317 -6.30 8.23 11.62
CA GLY A 317 -6.01 9.24 10.59
C GLY A 317 -6.38 8.80 9.16
N ASN A 318 -5.83 9.48 8.14
CA ASN A 318 -6.14 9.28 6.72
C ASN A 318 -5.63 7.92 6.20
N ALA A 319 -6.29 6.84 6.64
CA ALA A 319 -6.09 5.44 6.30
C ALA A 319 -6.22 5.19 4.79
N GLY A 320 -5.18 5.45 4.00
CA GLY A 320 -5.12 4.93 2.63
C GLY A 320 -5.29 3.42 2.69
N LEU A 321 -6.20 2.85 1.91
CA LEU A 321 -6.49 1.41 1.91
C LEU A 321 -6.00 0.82 0.60
N HIS A 322 -5.14 -0.19 0.71
CA HIS A 322 -4.41 -0.81 -0.39
C HIS A 322 -4.54 -2.32 -0.28
N PRO A 323 -5.65 -2.91 -0.78
CA PRO A 323 -5.76 -4.35 -0.89
C PRO A 323 -4.88 -4.87 -2.02
N ALA A 324 -4.00 -5.81 -1.71
CA ALA A 324 -2.94 -6.22 -2.63
C ALA A 324 -2.26 -7.55 -2.28
N ASP A 325 -1.70 -8.25 -3.26
CA ASP A 325 -0.84 -9.42 -3.02
C ASP A 325 0.59 -8.93 -2.72
N PHE A 326 0.87 -8.61 -1.45
CA PHE A 326 2.17 -8.08 -1.02
C PHE A 326 3.18 -9.21 -0.77
N ASP A 327 2.72 -10.41 -0.40
CA ASP A 327 3.59 -11.56 -0.13
C ASP A 327 3.73 -12.57 -1.31
N GLY A 328 2.93 -12.39 -2.36
CA GLY A 328 2.98 -13.18 -3.60
C GLY A 328 2.46 -14.60 -3.46
N ASP A 329 1.66 -14.88 -2.43
CA ASP A 329 0.97 -16.15 -2.28
C ASP A 329 -0.28 -16.26 -3.18
N GLY A 330 -0.73 -15.13 -3.73
CA GLY A 330 -1.85 -15.03 -4.65
C GLY A 330 -3.18 -14.69 -3.97
N GLU A 331 -3.20 -14.55 -2.65
CA GLU A 331 -4.32 -14.06 -1.87
C GLU A 331 -4.21 -12.54 -1.68
N ILE A 332 -5.33 -11.89 -1.36
CA ILE A 332 -5.34 -10.43 -1.15
C ILE A 332 -4.97 -10.13 0.31
N ASP A 333 -3.85 -9.43 0.49
CA ASP A 333 -3.48 -8.76 1.73
C ASP A 333 -4.10 -7.37 1.82
N LEU A 334 -3.87 -6.68 2.95
CA LEU A 334 -4.30 -5.30 3.13
C LEU A 334 -3.21 -4.45 3.78
N ALA A 335 -2.85 -3.34 3.13
CA ALA A 335 -2.10 -2.25 3.76
C ALA A 335 -3.03 -1.06 4.06
N ALA A 336 -3.05 -0.61 5.32
CA ALA A 336 -3.71 0.62 5.74
C ALA A 336 -2.70 1.66 6.23
N ILE A 337 -2.67 2.82 5.56
CA ILE A 337 -1.72 3.91 5.82
C ILE A 337 -2.31 4.91 6.79
N ALA A 338 -1.93 4.84 8.06
CA ALA A 338 -2.37 5.79 9.08
C ALA A 338 -1.85 7.21 8.79
N GLY A 339 -2.63 8.23 9.17
CA GLY A 339 -2.26 9.63 8.94
C GLY A 339 -1.09 10.11 9.81
N ASP A 340 -0.74 9.36 10.86
CA ASP A 340 0.44 9.59 11.70
C ASP A 340 1.72 8.98 11.10
N GLY A 341 1.62 8.29 9.97
CA GLY A 341 2.73 7.76 9.20
C GLY A 341 3.05 6.28 9.41
N ALA A 342 2.24 5.57 10.18
CA ALA A 342 2.33 4.13 10.30
C ALA A 342 1.53 3.42 9.19
N ALA A 343 2.16 2.57 8.39
CA ALA A 343 1.47 1.61 7.55
C ALA A 343 1.25 0.31 8.33
N ASN A 344 0.00 -0.12 8.48
CA ASN A 344 -0.35 -1.41 9.06
C ASN A 344 -0.63 -2.37 7.91
N VAL A 345 0.11 -3.47 7.83
CA VAL A 345 -0.06 -4.49 6.78
C VAL A 345 -0.51 -5.79 7.42
N TRP A 346 -1.69 -6.25 7.04
CA TRP A 346 -2.22 -7.56 7.40
C TRP A 346 -2.10 -8.47 6.20
N LEU A 347 -1.54 -9.65 6.42
CA LEU A 347 -1.41 -10.69 5.41
C LEU A 347 -2.54 -11.70 5.54
N ASP A 348 -2.86 -12.39 4.45
CA ASP A 348 -3.80 -13.52 4.33
C ASP A 348 -5.30 -13.14 4.44
N SER A 349 -6.11 -13.76 3.57
CA SER A 349 -7.51 -13.51 3.23
C SER A 349 -8.51 -13.46 4.40
N ILE A 350 -8.55 -14.48 5.27
CA ILE A 350 -9.75 -14.76 6.11
C ILE A 350 -9.57 -14.46 7.60
N LEU A 351 -8.35 -14.20 8.05
CA LEU A 351 -8.08 -13.85 9.45
C LEU A 351 -7.19 -12.63 9.61
N LEU A 352 -6.63 -12.11 8.50
CA LEU A 352 -5.76 -10.93 8.43
C LEU A 352 -4.95 -10.81 9.73
N SER A 353 -4.17 -11.85 10.02
CA SER A 353 -3.70 -12.11 11.37
C SER A 353 -2.29 -11.59 11.58
N GLY A 354 -2.13 -10.67 12.53
CA GLY A 354 -0.86 -10.00 12.81
C GLY A 354 -0.60 -8.86 11.84
N ALA A 355 -0.79 -7.63 12.29
CA ALA A 355 -0.35 -6.47 11.51
C ALA A 355 1.16 -6.31 11.65
N ALA A 356 1.87 -6.33 10.54
CA ALA A 356 3.20 -5.76 10.48
C ALA A 356 3.09 -4.24 10.39
N ILE A 357 3.85 -3.52 11.21
CA ILE A 357 3.88 -2.06 11.19
C ILE A 357 5.13 -1.62 10.44
N VAL A 358 4.93 -0.82 9.40
CA VAL A 358 5.99 -0.23 8.57
C VAL A 358 5.93 1.28 8.74
N ASP A 359 7.04 1.89 9.10
CA ASP A 359 7.13 3.36 9.22
C ASP A 359 7.32 3.97 7.84
N VAL A 360 6.29 4.62 7.31
CA VAL A 360 6.32 5.26 5.98
C VAL A 360 6.43 6.78 6.08
N GLY A 361 6.72 7.31 7.27
CA GLY A 361 6.67 8.74 7.55
C GLY A 361 5.26 9.32 7.39
N SER A 362 5.07 10.61 7.74
CA SER A 362 3.74 11.23 7.70
C SER A 362 3.13 11.16 6.29
N ALA A 363 1.97 10.50 6.16
CA ALA A 363 1.32 10.29 4.88
C ALA A 363 0.26 11.35 4.57
N LEU A 364 0.35 11.95 3.38
CA LEU A 364 -0.71 12.77 2.77
C LEU A 364 -1.44 12.03 1.66
N SER A 365 -0.71 11.25 0.87
CA SER A 365 -1.22 10.46 -0.23
C SER A 365 -0.50 9.12 -0.29
N SER A 366 -1.13 8.12 -0.88
CA SER A 366 -0.53 6.81 -1.09
C SER A 366 -1.16 6.09 -2.26
N ALA A 367 -0.42 5.16 -2.85
CA ALA A 367 -0.86 4.23 -3.88
C ALA A 367 -0.09 2.92 -3.69
N SER A 368 -0.66 1.80 -4.11
CA SER A 368 0.05 0.52 -4.21
C SER A 368 -0.07 -0.03 -5.62
N GLY A 369 0.87 -0.85 -6.05
CA GLY A 369 0.96 -1.34 -7.43
C GLY A 369 2.28 -2.05 -7.66
N ASP A 370 2.36 -3.04 -8.55
CA ASP A 370 3.63 -3.64 -8.99
C ASP A 370 4.40 -2.64 -9.87
N PHE A 371 5.00 -1.63 -9.23
CA PHE A 371 5.76 -0.59 -9.90
C PHE A 371 7.07 -1.16 -10.48
N ASP A 372 7.55 -2.29 -9.97
CA ASP A 372 8.81 -2.88 -10.38
C ASP A 372 8.79 -4.05 -11.35
N ALA A 373 7.59 -4.54 -11.63
CA ALA A 373 7.28 -5.69 -12.45
C ALA A 373 7.99 -6.97 -11.97
N ASP A 374 8.30 -7.07 -10.67
CA ASP A 374 8.82 -8.29 -10.06
C ASP A 374 7.71 -9.27 -9.66
N GLY A 375 6.45 -8.81 -9.70
CA GLY A 375 5.26 -9.60 -9.43
C GLY A 375 4.75 -9.49 -8.00
N TYR A 376 5.31 -8.60 -7.17
CA TYR A 376 4.79 -8.26 -5.85
C TYR A 376 4.28 -6.81 -5.84
N ALA A 377 3.27 -6.54 -5.02
CA ALA A 377 2.77 -5.20 -4.86
C ALA A 377 3.81 -4.28 -4.17
N ASP A 378 4.10 -3.13 -4.76
CA ASP A 378 4.82 -2.04 -4.10
C ASP A 378 3.85 -1.10 -3.38
N LEU A 379 4.35 -0.35 -2.41
CA LEU A 379 3.62 0.71 -1.72
C LEU A 379 4.37 2.04 -1.86
N VAL A 380 3.68 3.07 -2.34
CA VAL A 380 4.20 4.42 -2.52
C VAL A 380 3.44 5.37 -1.61
N VAL A 381 4.15 6.14 -0.79
CA VAL A 381 3.59 7.08 0.19
C VAL A 381 4.19 8.46 -0.01
N GLY A 382 3.34 9.46 -0.17
CA GLY A 382 3.73 10.86 -0.30
C GLY A 382 3.49 11.63 0.99
N GLY A 383 4.51 12.34 1.48
CA GLY A 383 4.47 13.09 2.73
C GLY A 383 4.39 14.62 2.60
N PRO A 384 4.04 15.33 3.70
CA PRO A 384 3.91 16.79 3.72
C PRO A 384 5.25 17.54 3.58
N ASP A 385 6.35 16.84 3.72
CA ASP A 385 7.74 17.31 3.61
C ASP A 385 8.31 17.14 2.19
N SER A 386 7.46 16.86 1.20
CA SER A 386 7.84 16.58 -0.19
C SER A 386 8.65 15.29 -0.36
N GLN A 387 8.62 14.38 0.63
CA GLN A 387 9.15 13.04 0.48
C GLN A 387 8.13 12.14 -0.23
N LEU A 388 8.65 11.29 -1.09
CA LEU A 388 7.97 10.13 -1.64
C LEU A 388 8.72 8.89 -1.16
N ASP A 389 8.10 8.10 -0.30
CA ASP A 389 8.63 6.84 0.19
C ASP A 389 8.08 5.68 -0.65
N ILE A 390 8.97 4.88 -1.23
CA ILE A 390 8.62 3.70 -2.01
C ILE A 390 9.12 2.47 -1.26
N ARG A 391 8.17 1.63 -0.85
CA ARG A 391 8.39 0.31 -0.25
C ARG A 391 8.19 -0.73 -1.34
N HIS A 392 9.27 -1.37 -1.77
CA HIS A 392 9.20 -2.42 -2.77
C HIS A 392 8.71 -3.72 -2.16
N GLY A 393 7.71 -4.35 -2.77
CA GLY A 393 7.29 -5.70 -2.44
C GLY A 393 8.46 -6.66 -2.65
N ALA A 394 8.61 -7.66 -1.78
CA ALA A 394 9.64 -8.69 -1.95
C ALA A 394 9.08 -10.12 -1.86
N GLY A 395 7.79 -10.24 -1.54
CA GLY A 395 7.14 -11.51 -1.30
C GLY A 395 7.53 -12.17 0.03
N GLY A 396 6.86 -13.27 0.33
CA GLY A 396 7.11 -14.13 1.50
C GLY A 396 6.34 -13.71 2.76
N SER A 397 6.09 -14.66 3.65
CA SER A 397 5.39 -14.41 4.91
C SER A 397 6.12 -13.39 5.78
N GLN A 398 5.40 -12.83 6.78
CA GLN A 398 6.06 -12.19 7.93
C GLN A 398 7.24 -13.04 8.39
N ASP A 399 8.41 -12.42 8.50
CA ASP A 399 9.56 -13.13 9.04
C ASP A 399 9.35 -13.44 10.53
N ASP A 400 10.26 -14.22 11.12
CA ASP A 400 10.21 -14.59 12.53
C ASP A 400 10.22 -13.35 13.49
N GLU A 401 10.42 -12.15 12.95
CA GLU A 401 10.45 -10.86 13.63
C GLU A 401 9.18 -10.02 13.41
N GLY A 402 8.22 -10.49 12.59
CA GLY A 402 6.93 -9.84 12.33
C GLY A 402 7.02 -8.67 11.34
N ARG A 403 8.06 -8.62 10.49
CA ARG A 403 8.21 -7.57 9.46
C ARG A 403 7.32 -7.86 8.26
N ALA A 404 6.77 -6.80 7.68
CA ALA A 404 5.92 -6.84 6.48
C ALA A 404 6.71 -7.39 5.27
N PRO A 405 6.05 -7.91 4.23
CA PRO A 405 6.67 -8.50 3.04
C PRO A 405 7.28 -7.46 2.08
N PHE A 406 7.73 -6.32 2.61
CA PHE A 406 8.48 -5.33 1.85
C PHE A 406 9.97 -5.61 1.97
N GLY A 407 10.66 -5.60 0.84
CA GLY A 407 12.10 -5.62 0.79
C GLY A 407 12.65 -4.20 0.89
N CYS A 408 13.00 -3.64 -0.26
CA CYS A 408 13.77 -2.40 -0.36
C CYS A 408 12.94 -1.14 -0.07
N GLN A 409 13.53 -0.15 0.62
CA GLN A 409 12.98 1.20 0.74
C GLN A 409 13.73 2.22 -0.11
N ARG A 410 13.00 3.09 -0.82
CA ARG A 410 13.56 4.27 -1.50
C ARG A 410 12.76 5.53 -1.19
N LYS A 411 13.44 6.48 -0.54
CA LYS A 411 12.92 7.84 -0.38
C LYS A 411 13.37 8.72 -1.53
N HIS A 412 12.45 9.48 -2.10
CA HIS A 412 12.70 10.45 -3.15
C HIS A 412 12.21 11.83 -2.73
N THR A 413 13.07 12.83 -2.81
CA THR A 413 12.69 14.21 -2.48
C THR A 413 12.16 14.89 -3.74
N LEU A 414 10.84 15.10 -3.77
CA LEU A 414 10.17 15.77 -4.86
C LEU A 414 10.33 17.30 -4.77
N PRO A 415 10.24 18.02 -5.90
CA PRO A 415 10.19 19.49 -5.90
C PRO A 415 8.85 20.04 -5.38
N LEU A 416 7.86 19.18 -5.12
CA LEU A 416 6.49 19.51 -4.73
C LEU A 416 6.00 18.63 -3.58
N VAL A 417 4.91 19.04 -2.93
CA VAL A 417 4.25 18.23 -1.91
C VAL A 417 3.29 17.23 -2.60
N PRO A 418 3.49 15.92 -2.49
CA PRO A 418 2.63 14.90 -3.12
C PRO A 418 1.25 14.84 -2.45
N THR A 419 0.29 15.55 -3.02
CA THR A 419 -1.11 15.60 -2.56
C THR A 419 -1.99 14.50 -3.17
N ALA A 420 -1.60 13.95 -4.32
CA ALA A 420 -2.19 12.74 -4.89
C ALA A 420 -1.14 11.95 -5.67
N ILE A 421 -1.28 10.63 -5.64
CA ILE A 421 -0.41 9.66 -6.30
C ILE A 421 -1.29 8.67 -7.07
N ALA A 422 -0.87 8.30 -8.27
CA ALA A 422 -1.45 7.18 -9.01
C ALA A 422 -0.30 6.35 -9.61
N ILE A 423 -0.48 5.03 -9.70
CA ILE A 423 0.50 4.12 -10.31
C ILE A 423 -0.14 3.57 -11.59
N GLY A 424 0.59 3.61 -12.69
CA GLY A 424 0.13 3.16 -13.99
C GLY A 424 0.51 1.70 -14.18
N GLU A 425 -0.26 0.78 -13.63
CA GLU A 425 0.12 -0.63 -13.62
C GLU A 425 -0.14 -1.31 -14.98
N GLN A 426 0.83 -2.10 -15.45
CA GLN A 426 0.65 -3.02 -16.57
C GLN A 426 1.34 -4.35 -16.26
N ILE A 427 0.60 -5.45 -16.37
CA ILE A 427 1.15 -6.79 -16.07
C ILE A 427 2.45 -7.04 -16.86
N GLY A 428 3.55 -7.26 -16.13
CA GLY A 428 4.87 -7.56 -16.68
C GLY A 428 5.58 -6.36 -17.32
N VAL A 429 5.11 -5.14 -17.07
CA VAL A 429 5.74 -3.88 -17.49
C VAL A 429 5.78 -2.94 -16.29
N PRO A 430 6.96 -2.44 -15.89
CA PRO A 430 7.03 -1.47 -14.82
C PRO A 430 6.16 -0.24 -15.12
N GLY A 431 5.26 0.08 -14.19
CA GLY A 431 4.34 1.19 -14.33
C GLY A 431 4.96 2.56 -14.01
N PRO A 432 4.53 3.67 -14.64
CA PRO A 432 4.91 5.00 -14.16
C PRO A 432 4.18 5.39 -12.87
N ILE A 433 4.82 6.13 -11.96
CA ILE A 433 4.13 6.79 -10.83
C ILE A 433 3.82 8.23 -11.23
N ALA A 434 2.56 8.61 -11.16
CA ALA A 434 2.12 10.00 -11.32
C ALA A 434 1.94 10.65 -9.95
N VAL A 435 2.51 11.84 -9.77
CA VAL A 435 2.46 12.58 -8.51
C VAL A 435 2.11 14.04 -8.76
N THR A 436 1.24 14.62 -7.92
CA THR A 436 0.81 16.01 -8.06
C THR A 436 0.70 16.76 -6.72
N ASP A 437 0.91 18.07 -6.74
CA ASP A 437 0.56 19.02 -5.65
C ASP A 437 -0.80 19.72 -5.88
N GLY A 438 -1.55 19.23 -6.86
CA GLY A 438 -2.77 19.82 -7.38
C GLY A 438 -2.54 20.72 -8.59
N ALA A 439 -1.35 21.30 -8.79
CA ALA A 439 -1.06 22.22 -9.88
C ALA A 439 -0.04 21.68 -10.89
N GLN A 440 0.96 20.95 -10.42
CA GLN A 440 2.00 20.32 -11.23
C GLN A 440 1.85 18.81 -11.19
N LEU A 441 2.25 18.15 -12.27
CA LEU A 441 2.19 16.70 -12.41
C LEU A 441 3.57 16.18 -12.82
N TYR A 442 4.14 15.29 -12.03
CA TYR A 442 5.38 14.60 -12.32
C TYR A 442 5.08 13.14 -12.62
N LEU A 443 5.71 12.62 -13.67
CA LEU A 443 5.80 11.20 -13.92
C LEU A 443 7.18 10.72 -13.49
N LEU A 444 7.19 9.75 -12.59
CA LEU A 444 8.38 9.01 -12.19
C LEU A 444 8.38 7.72 -13.01
N THR A 445 9.42 7.56 -13.81
CA THR A 445 9.61 6.42 -14.71
C THR A 445 10.97 5.80 -14.46
N ARG A 446 11.23 4.62 -15.01
CA ARG A 446 12.50 3.90 -14.85
C ARG A 446 13.51 4.17 -15.94
#